data_AF-A0A7C4YUC4-F1
#
_entry.id   AF-A0A7C4YUC4-F1
#
_cell.length_a   1.000
_cell.length_b   1.000
_cell.length_c   1.000
_cell.angle_alpha   90.00
_cell.angle_beta   90.00
_cell.angle_gamma   90.00
#
_symmetry.space_group_name_H-M   'P 1'
#
loop_
_entity.id
_entity.type
_entity.pdbx_description
1 polymer ?
#
loop_
_entity_poly.entity_id
_entity_poly.type
_entity_poly.pdbx_seq_one_letter_code
_entity_poly.pdbx_strand_id
1 'polypeptide(L)'
;QAAMRAYFGRGARGILLRVGQQMWTHLLEDAGLGGRAQAVIIKRLPVVARRKPTLDLLAKFISSSSGDITVHTLDLDLLFVDHASPTASGQNESAPICYVTQGLIRESLFWGTGQTFDIEETSCRAQGHHACEFKITAGK
;
A
#
# COMPACT_ATOMS: atom_id res chain seq x y z
N GLN A 1 8.77 2.72 11.29
CA GLN A 1 9.83 2.36 10.31
C GLN A 1 11.07 3.26 10.30
N ALA A 2 11.00 4.54 10.71
CA ALA A 2 12.17 5.45 10.74
C ALA A 2 13.37 4.90 11.54
N ALA A 3 13.13 4.40 12.77
CA ALA A 3 14.19 3.79 13.59
C ALA A 3 14.90 2.61 12.89
N MET A 4 14.14 1.74 12.21
CA MET A 4 14.70 0.62 11.45
C MET A 4 15.57 1.11 10.28
N ARG A 5 15.13 2.16 9.57
CA ARG A 5 15.92 2.77 8.48
C ARG A 5 17.22 3.38 9.01
N ALA A 6 17.17 4.08 10.15
CA ALA A 6 18.35 4.67 10.78
C ALA A 6 19.35 3.60 11.24
N TYR A 7 18.88 2.50 11.83
CA TYR A 7 19.76 1.46 12.37
C TYR A 7 20.32 0.51 11.30
N PHE A 8 19.50 0.07 10.33
CA PHE A 8 19.89 -0.94 9.34
C PHE A 8 20.22 -0.36 7.96
N GLY A 9 20.08 0.95 7.76
CA GLY A 9 20.33 1.62 6.48
C GLY A 9 19.59 0.93 5.32
N ARG A 10 20.34 0.58 4.26
CA ARG A 10 19.80 -0.13 3.08
C ARG A 10 19.20 -1.51 3.42
N GLY A 11 19.67 -2.17 4.48
CA GLY A 11 19.15 -3.47 4.93
C GLY A 11 17.71 -3.39 5.48
N ALA A 12 17.26 -2.21 5.91
CA ALA A 12 15.92 -2.01 6.43
C ALA A 12 14.83 -2.26 5.39
N ARG A 13 15.10 -1.97 4.11
CA ARG A 13 14.10 -2.04 3.03
C ARG A 13 13.44 -3.41 2.93
N GLY A 14 14.25 -4.47 2.82
CA GLY A 14 13.73 -5.84 2.69
C GLY A 14 12.99 -6.34 3.93
N ILE A 15 13.36 -5.83 5.12
CA ILE A 15 12.67 -6.15 6.37
C ILE A 15 11.32 -5.44 6.39
N LEU A 16 11.28 -4.13 6.13
CA LEU A 16 10.08 -3.31 6.20
C LEU A 16 9.03 -3.70 5.15
N LEU A 17 9.47 -4.12 3.96
CA LEU A 17 8.57 -4.70 2.95
C LEU A 17 7.86 -5.96 3.48
N ARG A 18 8.61 -6.87 4.10
CA ARG A 18 8.03 -8.09 4.69
C ARG A 18 7.14 -7.79 5.89
N VAL A 19 7.51 -6.81 6.71
CA VAL A 19 6.62 -6.32 7.79
C VAL A 19 5.29 -5.86 7.20
N GLY A 20 5.31 -5.01 6.16
CA GLY A 20 4.10 -4.57 5.49
C GLY A 20 3.26 -5.72 4.92
N GLN A 21 3.91 -6.73 4.32
CA GLN A 21 3.20 -7.91 3.83
C GLN A 21 2.50 -8.66 4.98
N GLN A 22 3.19 -8.94 6.08
CA GLN A 22 2.59 -9.64 7.22
C GLN A 22 1.46 -8.84 7.89
N MET A 23 1.57 -7.51 7.91
CA MET A 23 0.54 -6.63 8.48
C MET A 23 -0.82 -6.75 7.76
N TRP A 24 -0.85 -7.13 6.48
CA TRP A 24 -2.12 -7.26 5.74
C TRP A 24 -3.09 -8.26 6.41
N THR A 25 -2.58 -9.41 6.84
CA THR A 25 -3.40 -10.44 7.50
C THR A 25 -4.00 -9.91 8.79
N HIS A 26 -3.20 -9.20 9.60
CA HIS A 26 -3.67 -8.59 10.83
C HIS A 26 -4.73 -7.50 10.58
N LEU A 27 -4.56 -6.67 9.54
CA LEU A 27 -5.59 -5.69 9.17
C LEU A 27 -6.93 -6.35 8.81
N LEU A 28 -6.91 -7.51 8.13
CA LEU A 28 -8.12 -8.27 7.82
C LEU A 28 -8.74 -8.93 9.06
N GLU A 29 -7.91 -9.46 9.96
CA GLU A 29 -8.35 -10.07 11.22
C GLU A 29 -8.98 -9.04 12.14
N ASP A 30 -8.38 -7.85 12.26
CA ASP A 30 -8.87 -6.76 13.11
C ASP A 30 -9.99 -5.95 12.46
N ALA A 31 -10.27 -6.19 11.18
CA ALA A 31 -11.33 -5.48 10.47
C ALA A 31 -12.70 -5.72 11.14
N GLY A 32 -13.46 -4.64 11.33
CA GLY A 32 -14.85 -4.70 11.73
C GLY A 32 -15.73 -5.42 10.70
N LEU A 33 -16.98 -5.72 11.06
CA LEU A 33 -17.92 -6.50 10.23
C LEU A 33 -18.03 -5.98 8.78
N GLY A 34 -18.10 -4.66 8.60
CA GLY A 34 -18.16 -4.04 7.28
C GLY A 34 -16.91 -4.30 6.42
N GLY A 35 -15.73 -4.21 7.01
CA GLY A 35 -14.47 -4.51 6.32
C GLY A 35 -14.35 -5.98 5.92
N ARG A 36 -14.72 -6.90 6.83
CA ARG A 36 -14.77 -8.34 6.54
C ARG A 36 -15.78 -8.68 5.44
N ALA A 37 -16.98 -8.07 5.48
CA ALA A 37 -17.97 -8.24 4.44
C ALA A 37 -17.47 -7.75 3.07
N GLN A 38 -16.81 -6.59 3.02
CA GLN A 38 -16.21 -6.07 1.80
C GLN A 38 -15.13 -7.02 1.26
N ALA A 39 -14.29 -7.58 2.13
CA ALA A 39 -13.27 -8.57 1.75
C ALA A 39 -13.89 -9.83 1.10
N VAL A 40 -14.99 -10.34 1.64
CA VAL A 40 -15.74 -11.48 1.07
C VAL A 40 -16.31 -11.14 -0.30
N ILE A 41 -16.90 -9.94 -0.46
CA ILE A 41 -17.44 -9.48 -1.75
C ILE A 41 -16.33 -9.41 -2.80
N ILE A 42 -15.18 -8.82 -2.47
CA ILE A 42 -14.03 -8.72 -3.37
C ILE A 42 -13.58 -10.10 -3.85
N LYS A 43 -13.47 -11.07 -2.95
CA LYS A 43 -13.07 -12.45 -3.28
C LYS A 43 -14.05 -13.16 -4.22
N ARG A 44 -15.30 -12.70 -4.33
CA ARG A 44 -16.31 -13.26 -5.25
C ARG A 44 -16.31 -12.62 -6.64
N LEU A 45 -15.69 -11.45 -6.82
CA LEU A 45 -15.58 -10.80 -8.13
C LEU A 45 -14.72 -11.65 -9.09
N PRO A 46 -14.84 -11.48 -10.42
CA PRO A 46 -13.87 -12.01 -11.38
C PRO A 46 -12.46 -11.48 -11.08
N VAL A 47 -11.42 -12.33 -11.20
CA VAL A 47 -10.03 -11.98 -10.81
C VAL A 47 -9.55 -10.65 -11.41
N VAL A 48 -9.83 -10.43 -12.70
CA VAL A 48 -9.47 -9.20 -13.42
C VAL A 48 -10.09 -7.93 -12.84
N ALA A 49 -11.21 -8.04 -12.12
CA ALA A 49 -11.92 -6.93 -11.50
C ALA A 49 -11.55 -6.71 -10.03
N ARG A 50 -10.66 -7.54 -9.44
CA ARG A 50 -10.35 -7.47 -7.99
C ARG A 50 -9.32 -6.41 -7.63
N ARG A 51 -8.41 -6.06 -8.56
CA ARG A 51 -7.24 -5.19 -8.28
C ARG A 51 -7.61 -3.88 -7.57
N LYS A 52 -8.44 -3.05 -8.22
CA LYS A 52 -8.82 -1.74 -7.67
C LYS A 52 -9.65 -1.86 -6.37
N PRO A 53 -10.72 -2.70 -6.29
CA PRO A 53 -11.46 -2.89 -5.05
C PRO A 53 -10.62 -3.36 -3.86
N THR A 54 -9.61 -4.21 -4.11
CA THR A 54 -8.63 -4.63 -3.11
C THR A 54 -7.81 -3.44 -2.59
N LEU A 55 -7.31 -2.59 -3.48
CA LEU A 55 -6.57 -1.38 -3.08
C LEU A 55 -7.47 -0.37 -2.37
N ASP A 56 -8.73 -0.21 -2.80
CA ASP A 56 -9.71 0.63 -2.12
C ASP A 56 -10.02 0.10 -0.71
N LEU A 57 -10.04 -1.22 -0.50
CA LEU A 57 -10.18 -1.82 0.83
C LEU A 57 -8.94 -1.54 1.70
N LEU A 58 -7.73 -1.72 1.15
CA LEU A 58 -6.49 -1.39 1.85
C LEU A 58 -6.49 0.10 2.25
N ALA A 59 -6.81 1.00 1.31
CA ALA A 59 -6.91 2.43 1.56
C ALA A 59 -7.81 2.73 2.75
N LYS A 60 -9.00 2.10 2.82
CA LYS A 60 -9.91 2.25 3.97
C LYS A 60 -9.31 1.78 5.29
N PHE A 61 -8.51 0.72 5.30
CA PHE A 61 -7.91 0.19 6.52
C PHE A 61 -6.79 1.07 7.07
N ILE A 62 -6.02 1.73 6.20
CA ILE A 62 -4.84 2.48 6.62
C ILE A 62 -5.01 4.01 6.57
N SER A 63 -6.14 4.51 6.06
CA SER A 63 -6.45 5.95 6.06
C SER A 63 -6.74 6.45 7.47
N SER A 64 -6.15 7.58 7.85
CA SER A 64 -6.49 8.28 9.10
C SER A 64 -7.81 9.06 9.00
N SER A 65 -8.15 9.56 7.81
CA SER A 65 -9.34 10.34 7.54
C SER A 65 -9.88 10.04 6.14
N SER A 66 -11.14 10.37 5.91
CA SER A 66 -11.77 10.16 4.60
C SER A 66 -11.08 11.01 3.54
N GLY A 67 -10.64 10.37 2.45
CA GLY A 67 -9.97 11.05 1.35
C GLY A 67 -8.44 11.18 1.48
N ASP A 68 -7.87 10.75 2.61
CA ASP A 68 -6.41 10.75 2.79
C ASP A 68 -5.70 9.85 1.79
N ILE A 69 -6.38 8.79 1.35
CA ILE A 69 -5.85 7.85 0.38
C ILE A 69 -6.85 7.65 -0.74
N THR A 70 -6.36 7.77 -1.97
CA THR A 70 -7.12 7.61 -3.20
C THR A 70 -6.47 6.57 -4.11
N VAL A 71 -7.30 5.91 -4.92
CA VAL A 71 -6.82 4.90 -5.89
C VAL A 71 -7.38 5.23 -7.27
N HIS A 72 -6.49 5.50 -8.21
CA HIS A 72 -6.84 5.87 -9.58
C HIS A 72 -6.49 4.74 -10.56
N THR A 73 -7.27 4.64 -11.63
CA THR A 73 -6.95 3.79 -12.79
C THR A 73 -6.25 4.64 -13.83
N LEU A 74 -5.10 4.17 -14.32
CA LEU A 74 -4.32 4.79 -15.37
C LEU A 74 -4.10 3.75 -16.48
N ASP A 75 -5.04 3.67 -17.43
CA ASP A 75 -5.09 2.61 -18.45
C ASP A 75 -5.06 1.19 -17.84
N LEU A 76 -3.94 0.46 -18.00
CA LEU A 76 -3.72 -0.87 -17.43
C LEU A 76 -3.11 -0.83 -16.02
N ASP A 77 -2.61 0.32 -15.60
CA ASP A 77 -1.94 0.56 -14.33
C ASP A 77 -2.92 1.08 -13.27
N LEU A 78 -2.52 0.97 -12.01
CA LEU A 78 -3.20 1.64 -10.90
C LEU A 78 -2.23 2.60 -10.22
N LEU A 79 -2.76 3.68 -9.67
CA LEU A 79 -2.03 4.61 -8.84
C LEU A 79 -2.69 4.65 -7.46
N PHE A 80 -1.93 4.31 -6.42
CA PHE A 80 -2.34 4.44 -5.04
C PHE A 80 -1.68 5.70 -4.48
N VAL A 81 -2.46 6.68 -4.05
CA VAL A 81 -1.97 7.99 -3.61
C VAL A 81 -2.33 8.17 -2.14
N ASP A 82 -1.32 8.34 -1.31
CA ASP A 82 -1.47 8.63 0.11
C ASP A 82 -1.05 10.08 0.37
N HIS A 83 -2.04 10.92 0.66
CA HIS A 83 -1.86 12.34 0.93
C HIS A 83 -1.42 12.58 2.38
N ALA A 84 -1.83 11.74 3.33
CA ALA A 84 -1.48 11.90 4.74
C ALA A 84 -0.07 11.40 5.06
N SER A 85 0.31 10.26 4.48
CA SER A 85 1.57 9.54 4.66
C SER A 85 2.23 9.75 6.01
N PRO A 86 1.65 9.22 7.10
CA PRO A 86 2.18 9.38 8.45
C PRO A 86 3.64 8.94 8.58
N THR A 87 4.08 8.01 7.74
CA THR A 87 5.48 7.57 7.65
C THR A 87 6.43 8.66 7.16
N ALA A 88 5.99 9.42 6.16
CA ALA A 88 6.81 10.40 5.45
C ALA A 88 6.63 11.82 5.99
N SER A 89 5.54 12.06 6.73
CA SER A 89 5.29 13.33 7.41
C SER A 89 6.44 13.71 8.34
N GLY A 90 6.98 14.92 8.14
CA GLY A 90 8.10 15.44 8.92
C GLY A 90 9.46 14.76 8.69
N GLN A 91 9.56 13.87 7.69
CA GLN A 91 10.84 13.27 7.28
C GLN A 91 11.45 14.08 6.13
N ASN A 92 12.79 14.06 6.02
CA ASN A 92 13.52 14.61 4.88
C ASN A 92 14.56 13.58 4.42
N GLU A 93 14.35 13.02 3.23
CA GLU A 93 15.10 11.88 2.72
C GLU A 93 15.39 12.06 1.23
N SER A 94 16.51 11.51 0.75
CA SER A 94 16.89 11.57 -0.66
C SER A 94 16.16 10.55 -1.54
N ALA A 95 15.51 9.56 -0.94
CA ALA A 95 14.83 8.47 -1.63
C ALA A 95 13.46 8.17 -0.99
N PRO A 96 12.54 7.52 -1.71
CA PRO A 96 11.26 7.08 -1.15
C PRO A 96 11.45 6.13 0.04
N ILE A 97 10.58 6.22 1.04
CA ILE A 97 10.76 5.53 2.33
C ILE A 97 9.54 4.75 2.81
N CYS A 98 8.44 4.71 2.08
CA CYS A 98 7.18 4.12 2.54
C CYS A 98 7.14 2.60 2.30
N TYR A 99 8.18 1.90 2.75
CA TYR A 99 8.38 0.48 2.48
C TYR A 99 7.30 -0.42 3.11
N VAL A 100 6.78 -0.05 4.28
CA VAL A 100 5.67 -0.81 4.89
C VAL A 100 4.40 -0.69 4.05
N THR A 101 4.05 0.51 3.58
CA THR A 101 2.91 0.71 2.67
C THR A 101 3.09 -0.05 1.36
N GLN A 102 4.30 -0.01 0.79
CA GLN A 102 4.64 -0.81 -0.40
C GLN A 102 4.45 -2.31 -0.17
N GLY A 103 4.81 -2.82 1.02
CA GLY A 103 4.59 -4.22 1.41
C GLY A 103 3.10 -4.58 1.54
N LEU A 104 2.30 -3.69 2.15
CA LEU A 104 0.85 -3.85 2.26
C LEU A 104 0.15 -3.88 0.88
N ILE A 105 0.55 -2.98 -0.03
CA ILE A 105 0.03 -2.96 -1.41
C ILE A 105 0.33 -4.30 -2.10
N ARG A 106 1.58 -4.79 -1.99
CA ARG A 106 1.99 -6.09 -2.55
C ARG A 106 1.12 -7.24 -2.04
N GLU A 107 1.02 -7.39 -0.72
CA GLU A 107 0.30 -8.52 -0.13
C GLU A 107 -1.20 -8.42 -0.36
N SER A 108 -1.79 -7.23 -0.24
CA SER A 108 -3.23 -7.06 -0.50
C SER A 108 -3.61 -7.48 -1.92
N LEU A 109 -2.83 -7.06 -2.92
CA LEU A 109 -3.04 -7.45 -4.32
C LEU A 109 -2.85 -8.95 -4.53
N PHE A 110 -1.79 -9.53 -3.97
CA PHE A 110 -1.57 -10.98 -4.04
C PHE A 110 -2.72 -11.75 -3.39
N TRP A 111 -3.17 -11.33 -2.21
CA TRP A 111 -4.35 -11.88 -1.55
C TRP A 111 -5.59 -11.74 -2.45
N GLY A 112 -5.84 -10.57 -3.03
CA GLY A 112 -7.05 -10.31 -3.82
C GLY A 112 -7.09 -11.12 -5.11
N THR A 113 -5.97 -11.18 -5.82
CA THR A 113 -5.90 -11.63 -7.23
C THR A 113 -5.18 -12.95 -7.42
N GLY A 114 -4.33 -13.37 -6.48
CA GLY A 114 -3.37 -14.47 -6.66
C GLY A 114 -2.18 -14.12 -7.56
N GLN A 115 -2.03 -12.86 -7.96
CA GLN A 115 -1.00 -12.40 -8.89
C GLN A 115 -0.02 -11.44 -8.21
N THR A 116 1.22 -11.46 -8.67
CA THR A 116 2.27 -10.51 -8.28
C THR A 116 2.23 -9.28 -9.18
N PHE A 117 2.52 -8.12 -8.60
CA PHE A 117 2.57 -6.84 -9.29
C PHE A 117 3.90 -6.15 -8.99
N ASP A 118 4.33 -5.30 -9.92
CA ASP A 118 5.41 -4.36 -9.67
C ASP A 118 4.82 -3.10 -9.03
N ILE A 119 5.28 -2.81 -7.80
CA ILE A 119 4.87 -1.63 -7.02
C ILE A 119 6.11 -0.75 -6.87
N GLU A 120 6.02 0.48 -7.35
CA GLU A 120 7.06 1.51 -7.24
C GLU A 120 6.50 2.76 -6.55
N GLU A 121 7.19 3.27 -5.52
CA GLU A 121 6.87 4.59 -4.95
C GLU A 121 7.55 5.66 -5.83
N THR A 122 6.78 6.31 -6.69
CA THR A 122 7.26 7.27 -7.70
C THR A 122 7.41 8.69 -7.16
N SER A 123 6.64 9.01 -6.13
CA SER A 123 6.65 10.30 -5.43
C SER A 123 6.59 10.03 -3.93
N CYS A 124 7.33 10.78 -3.12
CA CYS A 124 7.32 10.63 -1.67
C CYS A 124 7.31 11.98 -0.95
N ARG A 125 6.46 12.12 0.07
CA ARG A 125 6.43 13.35 0.90
C ARG A 125 7.75 13.62 1.62
N ALA A 126 8.52 12.58 1.94
CA ALA A 126 9.83 12.72 2.57
C ALA A 126 10.88 13.31 1.62
N GLN A 127 10.64 13.27 0.30
CA GLN A 127 11.47 13.93 -0.71
C GLN A 127 10.94 15.33 -1.08
N GLY A 128 9.89 15.81 -0.38
CA GLY A 128 9.28 17.11 -0.62
C GLY A 128 8.08 17.11 -1.58
N HIS A 129 7.62 15.95 -2.06
CA HIS A 129 6.40 15.87 -2.88
C HIS A 129 5.12 16.10 -2.06
N HIS A 130 4.01 16.38 -2.74
CA HIS A 130 2.72 16.64 -2.09
C HIS A 130 2.06 15.38 -1.50
N ALA A 131 2.34 14.20 -2.05
CA ALA A 131 1.79 12.92 -1.64
C ALA A 131 2.82 11.80 -1.84
N CYS A 132 2.60 10.65 -1.20
CA CYS A 132 3.28 9.42 -1.56
C CYS A 132 2.46 8.70 -2.61
N GLU A 133 3.03 8.50 -3.79
CA GLU A 133 2.36 7.88 -4.93
C GLU A 133 3.01 6.55 -5.25
N PHE A 134 2.19 5.50 -5.34
CA PHE A 134 2.64 4.17 -5.70
C PHE A 134 2.04 3.79 -7.03
N LYS A 135 2.89 3.61 -8.04
CA LYS A 135 2.51 3.07 -9.33
C LYS A 135 2.49 1.55 -9.24
N ILE A 136 1.37 0.95 -9.66
CA ILE A 136 1.16 -0.49 -9.70
C ILE A 136 0.99 -0.93 -11.16
N THR A 137 1.92 -1.75 -11.62
CA THR A 137 1.93 -2.31 -12.98
C THR A 137 1.89 -3.83 -12.92
N ALA A 138 1.46 -4.47 -14.02
CA ALA A 138 1.50 -5.93 -14.12
C ALA A 138 2.94 -6.42 -13.90
N GLY A 139 3.13 -7.41 -13.02
CA GLY A 139 4.46 -7.97 -12.78
C GLY A 139 5.02 -8.60 -14.06
N LYS A 140 6.32 -8.43 -14.29
CA LYS A 140 7.05 -9.14 -15.34
C LYS A 140 7.13 -10.64 -15.07
#